data_AF-A0A5A5U0X7-F1
#
_entry.id   AF-A0A5A5U0X7-F1
#
_cell.length_a   1.000
_cell.length_b   1.000
_cell.length_c   1.000
_cell.angle_alpha   90.00
_cell.angle_beta   90.00
_cell.angle_gamma   90.00
#
_symmetry.space_group_name_H-M   'P 1'
#
loop_
_entity.id
_entity.type
_entity.pdbx_description
1 polymer ?
#
loop_
_entity_poly.entity_id
_entity_poly.type
_entity_poly.pdbx_seq_one_letter_code
_entity_poly.pdbx_strand_id
1 'polypeptide(L)'
;MKHEFDTIIAIADELEISRQALNRKAKRLNIDLSKKSFTDNEWKLLASTKRKPKTSTSSNYVDAFTAQQLAEKDDLINYLKSQIKEKDKQIDHAQQLQLIAEQRLTETNNILIEYQEKENQPKKGFWQRLFK
;
A
#
# COMPACT_ATOMS: atom_id res chain seq x y z
N MET A 1 27.77 -24.68 -44.81
CA MET A 1 28.23 -23.32 -45.18
C MET A 1 28.98 -22.71 -43.99
N LYS A 2 29.85 -21.73 -44.22
CA LYS A 2 30.48 -20.95 -43.14
C LYS A 2 29.78 -19.59 -43.08
N HIS A 3 29.44 -19.15 -41.87
CA HIS A 3 28.84 -17.84 -41.64
C HIS A 3 29.94 -16.91 -41.14
N GLU A 4 30.29 -15.90 -41.94
CA GLU A 4 31.39 -14.97 -41.68
C GLU A 4 30.85 -13.56 -41.51
N PHE A 5 31.34 -12.85 -40.48
CA PHE A 5 30.84 -11.52 -40.12
C PHE A 5 31.99 -10.60 -39.74
N ASP A 6 31.99 -9.37 -40.26
CA ASP A 6 33.05 -8.39 -40.00
C ASP A 6 33.05 -7.89 -38.55
N THR A 7 31.86 -7.80 -37.94
CA THR A 7 31.67 -7.26 -36.60
C THR A 7 30.68 -8.08 -35.77
N ILE A 8 30.85 -8.01 -34.45
CA ILE A 8 29.91 -8.62 -33.48
C ILE A 8 28.51 -7.98 -33.60
N ILE A 9 28.44 -6.73 -34.09
CA ILE A 9 27.17 -6.02 -34.32
C ILE A 9 26.43 -6.65 -35.50
N ALA A 10 27.11 -6.94 -36.61
CA ALA A 10 26.50 -7.63 -37.76
C ALA A 10 25.93 -9.00 -37.37
N ILE A 11 26.60 -9.74 -36.48
CA ILE A 11 26.08 -11.00 -35.93
C ILE A 11 24.79 -10.78 -35.13
N ALA A 12 24.75 -9.71 -34.34
CA ALA A 12 23.62 -9.38 -33.48
C ALA A 12 22.41 -8.93 -34.30
N ASP A 13 22.66 -8.16 -35.37
CA ASP A 13 21.65 -7.67 -36.30
C ASP A 13 21.05 -8.83 -37.11
N GLU A 14 21.88 -9.73 -37.64
CA GLU A 14 21.43 -10.94 -38.37
C GLU A 14 20.57 -11.87 -37.49
N LEU A 15 20.83 -11.88 -36.18
CA LEU A 15 20.10 -12.70 -35.21
C LEU A 15 18.93 -11.95 -34.55
N GLU A 16 18.67 -10.70 -34.93
CA GLU A 16 17.64 -9.82 -34.35
C GLU A 16 17.70 -9.75 -32.81
N ILE A 17 18.89 -9.77 -32.23
CA ILE A 17 19.10 -9.71 -30.77
C ILE A 17 20.07 -8.60 -30.40
N SER A 18 19.92 -8.04 -29.20
CA SER A 18 20.88 -7.05 -28.72
C SER A 18 22.28 -7.68 -28.57
N ARG A 19 23.32 -6.88 -28.80
CA ARG A 19 24.73 -7.28 -28.58
C ARG A 19 24.96 -7.88 -27.19
N GLN A 20 24.26 -7.38 -26.16
CA GLN A 20 24.37 -7.92 -24.80
C GLN A 20 23.75 -9.32 -24.69
N ALA A 21 22.59 -9.55 -25.33
CA ALA A 21 21.96 -10.87 -25.37
C ALA A 21 22.80 -11.89 -26.15
N LEU A 22 23.41 -11.48 -27.27
CA LEU A 22 24.36 -12.30 -28.03
C LEU A 22 25.55 -12.73 -27.17
N ASN A 23 26.20 -11.79 -26.47
CA ASN A 23 27.34 -12.10 -25.59
C ASN A 23 26.97 -13.07 -24.46
N ARG A 24 25.80 -12.91 -23.84
CA ARG A 24 25.30 -13.83 -22.82
C ARG A 24 25.05 -15.23 -23.40
N LYS A 25 24.49 -15.30 -24.62
CA LYS A 25 24.21 -16.55 -25.33
C LYS A 25 25.49 -17.29 -25.69
N ALA A 26 26.48 -16.57 -26.22
CA ALA A 26 27.77 -17.13 -26.60
C ALA A 26 28.54 -17.68 -25.38
N LYS A 27 28.57 -16.93 -24.27
CA LYS A 27 29.14 -17.43 -22.99
C LYS A 27 28.48 -18.73 -22.53
N ARG A 28 27.15 -18.82 -22.60
CA ARG A 28 26.41 -20.02 -22.18
C ARG A 28 26.69 -21.23 -23.08
N LEU A 29 26.90 -21.00 -24.37
CA LEU A 29 27.17 -22.06 -25.34
C LEU A 29 28.67 -22.37 -25.49
N ASN A 30 29.53 -21.67 -24.73
CA ASN A 30 30.99 -21.72 -24.85
C ASN A 30 31.47 -21.49 -26.30
N ILE A 31 30.81 -20.57 -27.01
CA ILE A 31 31.18 -20.17 -28.37
C ILE A 31 31.96 -18.87 -28.29
N ASP A 32 33.17 -18.86 -28.85
CA ASP A 32 33.93 -17.62 -29.00
C ASP A 32 33.36 -16.77 -30.13
N LEU A 33 33.03 -15.51 -29.84
CA LEU A 33 32.54 -14.53 -30.81
C LEU A 33 33.69 -13.79 -31.53
N SER A 34 34.92 -13.89 -31.02
CA SER A 34 36.08 -13.18 -31.55
C SER A 34 36.58 -13.73 -32.89
N LYS A 35 36.31 -15.02 -33.14
CA LYS A 35 36.73 -15.74 -34.36
C LYS A 35 36.00 -15.32 -35.64
N LYS A 36 34.90 -14.56 -35.53
CA LYS A 36 34.13 -13.96 -36.65
C LYS A 36 33.66 -14.90 -37.77
N SER A 37 33.91 -16.20 -37.63
CA SER A 37 33.57 -17.26 -38.57
C SER A 37 32.98 -18.42 -37.78
N PHE A 38 31.78 -18.85 -38.17
CA PHE A 38 31.00 -19.86 -37.45
C PHE A 38 30.68 -21.02 -38.39
N THR A 39 30.84 -22.23 -37.86
CA THR A 39 30.32 -23.43 -38.53
C THR A 39 28.81 -23.42 -38.52
N ASP A 40 28.18 -24.12 -39.47
CA ASP A 40 26.72 -24.16 -39.56
C ASP A 40 26.05 -24.68 -38.28
N ASN A 41 26.72 -25.59 -37.55
CA ASN A 41 26.25 -26.09 -36.25
C ASN A 41 26.29 -25.00 -35.16
N GLU A 42 27.37 -24.23 -35.10
CA GLU A 42 27.51 -23.13 -34.14
C GLU A 42 26.52 -22.01 -34.46
N TRP A 43 26.36 -21.70 -35.75
CA TRP A 43 25.37 -20.75 -36.21
C TRP A 43 23.96 -21.20 -35.86
N LYS A 44 23.61 -22.47 -36.09
CA LYS A 44 22.30 -23.03 -35.71
C LYS A 44 22.08 -22.96 -34.20
N LEU A 45 23.11 -23.13 -33.38
CA LEU A 45 23.02 -22.95 -31.92
C LEU A 45 22.81 -21.47 -31.54
N LEU A 46 23.52 -20.54 -32.19
CA LEU A 46 23.36 -19.09 -32.01
C LEU A 46 22.03 -18.56 -32.56
N ALA A 47 21.51 -19.13 -33.63
CA ALA A 47 20.23 -18.82 -34.25
C ALA A 47 19.06 -19.53 -33.57
N SER A 48 19.30 -20.60 -32.80
CA SER A 48 18.25 -21.28 -32.03
C SER A 48 17.71 -20.35 -30.95
N THR A 49 16.69 -19.58 -31.28
CA THR A 49 15.83 -18.82 -30.38
C THR A 49 14.77 -19.75 -29.78
N LYS A 50 15.21 -20.87 -29.21
CA LYS A 50 14.36 -21.56 -28.25
C LYS A 50 14.34 -20.70 -26.98
N ARG A 51 13.43 -19.72 -26.94
CA ARG A 51 12.78 -19.36 -25.68
C ARG A 51 12.28 -20.69 -25.13
N LYS A 52 12.97 -21.28 -24.17
CA LYS A 52 12.36 -22.36 -23.39
C LYS A 52 11.05 -21.74 -22.87
N PRO A 53 9.86 -22.29 -23.18
CA PRO A 53 8.69 -21.91 -22.41
C PRO A 53 9.09 -22.11 -20.94
N LYS A 54 8.79 -21.13 -20.09
CA LYS A 54 9.03 -21.25 -18.64
C LYS A 54 8.30 -22.51 -18.19
N THR A 55 8.99 -23.64 -18.09
CA THR A 55 8.47 -24.84 -17.47
C THR A 55 8.43 -24.57 -15.98
N SER A 56 7.21 -24.40 -15.52
CA SER A 56 6.73 -24.19 -14.16
C SER A 56 7.22 -25.28 -13.21
N THR A 57 8.36 -25.04 -12.56
CA THR A 57 8.67 -25.69 -11.28
C THR A 57 8.89 -24.65 -10.18
N SER A 58 9.29 -23.41 -10.52
CA SER A 58 9.30 -22.29 -9.57
C SER A 58 7.98 -21.52 -9.49
N SER A 59 6.99 -21.79 -10.35
CA SER A 59 5.69 -21.09 -10.32
C SER A 59 4.94 -21.45 -9.05
N ASN A 60 4.70 -22.74 -8.81
CA ASN A 60 3.88 -23.19 -7.68
C ASN A 60 4.42 -22.77 -6.30
N TYR A 61 5.75 -22.68 -6.11
CA TYR A 61 6.35 -22.21 -4.86
C TYR A 61 6.22 -20.71 -4.67
N VAL A 62 6.42 -19.92 -5.73
CA VAL A 62 6.23 -18.47 -5.68
C VAL A 62 4.75 -18.15 -5.49
N ASP A 63 3.88 -18.88 -6.19
CA ASP A 63 2.43 -18.71 -6.11
C ASP A 63 1.91 -19.06 -4.70
N ALA A 64 2.34 -20.18 -4.11
CA ALA A 64 1.99 -20.54 -2.74
C ALA A 64 2.53 -19.57 -1.69
N PHE A 65 3.79 -19.12 -1.82
CA PHE A 65 4.38 -18.13 -0.92
C PHE A 65 3.65 -16.77 -1.02
N THR A 66 3.29 -16.34 -2.23
CA THR A 66 2.51 -15.12 -2.43
C THR A 66 1.09 -15.25 -1.87
N ALA A 67 0.44 -16.40 -2.02
CA ALA A 67 -0.88 -16.67 -1.46
C ALA A 67 -0.86 -16.63 0.07
N GLN A 68 0.17 -17.21 0.70
CA GLN A 68 0.34 -17.16 2.15
C GLN A 68 0.54 -15.72 2.65
N GLN A 69 1.40 -14.94 1.98
CA GLN A 69 1.62 -13.54 2.34
C GLN A 69 0.39 -12.65 2.11
N LEU A 70 -0.47 -12.99 1.14
CA LEU A 70 -1.76 -12.31 0.95
C LEU A 70 -2.72 -12.65 2.08
N ALA A 71 -2.83 -13.92 2.47
CA ALA A 71 -3.68 -14.34 3.58
C ALA A 71 -3.26 -13.68 4.91
N GLU A 72 -1.97 -13.65 5.23
CA GLU A 72 -1.46 -12.99 6.44
C GLU A 72 -1.75 -11.47 6.44
N LYS A 73 -1.68 -10.83 5.27
CA LYS A 73 -2.05 -9.41 5.14
C LYS A 73 -3.55 -9.19 5.26
N ASP A 74 -4.37 -10.06 4.71
CA ASP A 74 -5.83 -9.98 4.84
C ASP A 74 -6.27 -10.15 6.30
N ASP A 75 -5.64 -11.07 7.05
CA ASP A 75 -5.87 -11.24 8.48
C ASP A 75 -5.48 -9.98 9.27
N LEU A 76 -4.32 -9.38 8.94
CA LEU A 76 -3.89 -8.12 9.54
C LEU A 76 -4.87 -6.98 9.22
N ILE A 77 -5.35 -6.90 7.97
CA ILE A 77 -6.33 -5.90 7.55
C ILE A 77 -7.64 -6.08 8.33
N ASN A 78 -8.11 -7.31 8.50
CA ASN A 78 -9.33 -7.60 9.25
C ASN A 78 -9.17 -7.26 10.74
N TYR A 79 -8.01 -7.54 11.32
CA TYR A 79 -7.68 -7.13 12.68
C TYR A 79 -7.68 -5.61 12.84
N LEU A 80 -7.01 -4.89 11.95
CA LEU A 80 -6.96 -3.42 11.98
C LEU A 80 -8.34 -2.80 11.76
N LYS A 81 -9.16 -3.33 10.85
CA LYS A 81 -10.56 -2.91 10.67
C LYS A 81 -11.37 -3.09 11.95
N SER A 82 -11.16 -4.19 12.66
CA SER A 82 -11.85 -4.47 13.92
C SER A 82 -11.44 -3.49 15.01
N GLN A 83 -10.15 -3.15 15.09
CA GLN A 83 -9.63 -2.12 15.99
C GLN A 83 -10.20 -0.72 15.69
N ILE A 84 -10.28 -0.33 14.41
CA ILE A 84 -10.86 0.94 14.00
C ILE A 84 -12.32 1.02 14.44
N LYS A 85 -13.11 -0.02 14.16
CA LYS A 85 -14.52 -0.08 14.57
C LYS A 85 -14.69 0.04 16.08
N GLU A 86 -13.80 -0.52 16.87
CA GLU A 86 -13.85 -0.41 18.33
C GLU A 86 -13.49 1.00 18.81
N LYS A 87 -12.48 1.64 18.19
CA LYS A 87 -12.15 3.04 18.48
C LYS A 87 -13.26 4.01 18.08
N ASP A 88 -13.93 3.77 16.95
CA ASP A 88 -15.07 4.59 16.50
C ASP A 88 -16.19 4.58 17.55
N LYS A 89 -16.54 3.40 18.10
CA LYS A 89 -17.52 3.31 19.20
C LYS A 89 -17.08 4.08 20.45
N GLN A 90 -15.79 4.02 20.79
CA GLN A 90 -15.25 4.77 21.93
C GLN A 90 -15.36 6.29 21.71
N ILE A 91 -15.11 6.74 20.48
CA ILE A 91 -15.27 8.15 20.08
C ILE A 91 -16.74 8.56 20.18
N ASP A 92 -17.66 7.75 19.63
CA ASP A 92 -19.10 8.02 19.70
C ASP A 92 -19.57 8.16 21.16
N HIS A 93 -19.14 7.24 22.02
CA HIS A 93 -19.45 7.28 23.45
C HIS A 93 -18.86 8.52 24.14
N ALA A 94 -17.61 8.88 23.82
CA ALA A 94 -16.97 10.09 24.37
C ALA A 94 -17.70 11.38 23.94
N GLN A 95 -18.14 11.45 22.68
CA GLN A 95 -18.92 12.58 22.16
C GLN A 95 -20.28 12.69 22.86
N GLN A 96 -20.97 11.57 23.09
CA GLN A 96 -22.23 11.56 23.85
C GLN A 96 -22.04 12.07 25.27
N LEU A 97 -20.98 11.60 25.97
CA LEU A 97 -20.66 12.07 27.31
C LEU A 97 -20.33 13.56 27.33
N GLN A 98 -19.60 14.05 26.34
CA GLN A 98 -19.29 15.47 26.21
C GLN A 98 -20.56 16.31 26.02
N LEU A 99 -21.46 15.88 25.14
CA LEU A 99 -22.74 16.56 24.93
C LEU A 99 -23.57 16.63 26.23
N ILE A 100 -23.64 15.53 26.99
CA ILE A 100 -24.35 15.49 28.27
C ILE A 100 -23.69 16.44 29.29
N ALA A 101 -22.36 16.49 29.33
CA ALA A 101 -21.64 17.39 30.23
C ALA A 101 -21.90 18.86 29.87
N GLU A 102 -21.88 19.20 28.58
CA GLU A 102 -22.20 20.54 28.08
C GLU A 102 -23.65 20.94 28.41
N GLN A 103 -24.62 20.04 28.20
CA GLN A 103 -26.02 20.28 28.58
C GLN A 103 -26.15 20.58 30.08
N ARG A 104 -25.59 19.75 30.95
CA ARG A 104 -25.62 19.97 32.40
C ARG A 104 -24.96 21.30 32.78
N LEU A 105 -23.85 21.65 32.15
CA LEU A 105 -23.16 22.92 32.39
C LEU A 105 -24.05 24.10 31.99
N THR A 106 -24.72 24.04 30.83
CA THR A 106 -25.66 25.09 30.41
C THR A 106 -26.86 25.20 31.34
N GLU A 107 -27.43 24.10 31.81
CA GLU A 107 -28.52 24.09 32.79
C GLU A 107 -28.09 24.76 34.11
N THR A 108 -26.91 24.40 34.63
CA THR A 108 -26.39 25.03 35.86
C THR A 108 -26.14 26.53 35.70
N ASN A 109 -25.61 26.95 34.55
CA ASN A 109 -25.41 28.37 34.26
C ASN A 109 -26.74 29.13 34.19
N ASN A 110 -27.75 28.57 33.53
CA ASN A 110 -29.08 29.18 33.46
C ASN A 110 -29.70 29.35 34.86
N ILE A 111 -29.57 28.33 35.71
CA ILE A 111 -30.04 28.37 37.09
C ILE A 111 -29.30 29.46 37.89
N LEU A 112 -27.99 29.57 37.74
CA LEU A 112 -27.19 30.61 38.40
C LEU A 112 -27.60 32.02 37.96
N ILE A 113 -27.85 32.23 36.67
CA ILE A 113 -28.36 33.49 36.13
C ILE A 113 -29.72 33.81 36.75
N GLU A 114 -30.64 32.84 36.80
CA GLU A 114 -31.97 33.04 37.41
C GLU A 114 -31.88 33.42 38.90
N TYR A 115 -30.97 32.80 39.65
CA TYR A 115 -30.72 33.17 41.05
C TYR A 115 -30.16 34.59 41.17
N GLN A 116 -29.19 34.97 40.34
CA GLN A 116 -28.66 36.33 40.32
C GLN A 116 -29.73 37.37 39.98
N GLU A 117 -30.59 37.08 39.00
CA GLU A 117 -31.70 37.95 38.64
C GLU A 117 -32.70 38.10 39.80
N LYS A 118 -33.03 37.02 40.51
CA LYS A 118 -33.88 37.05 41.71
C LYS A 118 -33.27 37.85 42.86
N GLU A 119 -31.97 37.75 43.09
CA GLU A 119 -31.27 38.57 44.09
C GLU A 119 -31.24 40.06 43.72
N ASN A 120 -31.06 40.35 42.43
CA ASN A 120 -31.01 41.72 41.90
C ASN A 120 -32.40 42.38 41.81
N GLN A 121 -33.50 41.65 42.04
CA GLN A 121 -34.81 42.28 42.16
C GLN A 121 -34.89 43.11 43.44
N PRO A 122 -35.31 44.39 43.36
CA PRO A 122 -35.42 45.25 44.53
C PRO A 122 -36.46 44.67 45.49
N LYS A 123 -35.98 44.13 46.62
CA LYS A 123 -36.86 43.61 47.67
C LYS A 123 -37.71 44.76 48.18
N LYS A 124 -39.03 44.74 47.91
CA LYS A 124 -39.99 45.62 48.60
C LYS A 124 -39.83 45.34 50.08
N GLY A 125 -39.22 46.30 50.79
CA GLY A 125 -38.75 46.09 52.14
C GLY A 125 -39.89 45.58 53.01
N PHE A 126 -39.66 44.51 53.75
CA PHE A 126 -40.58 44.00 54.76
C PHE A 126 -41.09 45.14 55.66
N TRP A 127 -40.19 46.06 56.03
CA TRP A 127 -40.48 47.30 56.76
C TRP A 127 -41.36 48.30 56.01
N GLN A 128 -41.26 48.35 54.68
CA GLN A 128 -42.04 49.23 53.81
C GLN A 128 -43.52 48.84 53.74
N ARG A 129 -43.85 47.61 54.17
CA ARG A 129 -45.21 47.07 54.26
C ARG A 129 -45.82 47.19 55.67
N LEU A 130 -44.98 47.32 56.70
CA LEU A 130 -45.40 47.48 58.10
C LEU A 130 -45.59 48.95 58.51
N PHE A 131 -44.92 49.88 57.83
CA PHE A 131 -44.95 51.31 58.13
C PHE A 131 -45.65 52.15 57.05
N LYS A 132 -46.58 51.55 56.29
CA LYS A 132 -47.49 52.24 55.37
C LYS A 132 -48.93 52.09 55.83
#